data_AF-A0A386H909-F1
#
_entry.id   AF-A0A386H909-F1
#
_cell.length_a   1.000
_cell.length_b   1.000
_cell.length_c   1.000
_cell.angle_alpha   90.00
_cell.angle_beta   90.00
_cell.angle_gamma   90.00
#
_symmetry.space_group_name_H-M   'P 1'
#
loop_
_entity.id
_entity.type
_entity.pdbx_description
1 polymer ?
#
loop_
_entity_poly.entity_id
_entity_poly.type
_entity_poly.pdbx_seq_one_letter_code
_entity_poly.pdbx_strand_id
1 'polypeptide(L)'
;MFTTVVIVTVQPIGKYFSSSTYRENVKNGTETYLQVVSSWVPFDKNTIPGYLAASLIQIYAAVYGGGWITSFDTNSMVIMVFLRVELELLRRDCAKVFGSELNPVSNDVAMKRLKECHRRHVELVKHAKIFDACLSPIMLLYMLVCSIMLCVTAYQITIEKNPMQRFLMAEYLVFGVAQLFMYCWHSNDVMYMSKDLTLGLYESTWWTRNVMIRKDLHILTGQFKKTIVFSAGPFANLTVPTFISILKGAYSYYTLLNQSQIEKES
;
A
#
# COMPACT_ATOMS: atom_id res chain seq x y z
N MET A 1 -2.89 -3.04 13.03
CA MET A 1 -4.19 -2.36 13.21
C MET A 1 -5.04 -3.01 14.29
N PHE A 2 -5.54 -4.25 14.15
CA PHE A 2 -6.33 -4.89 15.22
C PHE A 2 -5.54 -5.04 16.53
N THR A 3 -4.25 -5.36 16.42
CA THR A 3 -3.29 -5.35 17.55
C THR A 3 -3.25 -3.99 18.24
N THR A 4 -3.08 -2.92 17.47
CA THR A 4 -3.01 -1.53 17.94
C THR A 4 -4.31 -1.13 18.64
N VAL A 5 -5.48 -1.44 18.07
CA VAL A 5 -6.78 -1.17 18.69
C VAL A 5 -6.89 -1.89 20.04
N VAL A 6 -6.51 -3.17 20.10
CA VAL A 6 -6.50 -3.93 21.35
C VAL A 6 -5.55 -3.31 22.37
N ILE A 7 -4.32 -2.96 21.98
CA ILE A 7 -3.32 -2.38 22.89
C ILE A 7 -3.80 -1.04 23.45
N VAL A 8 -4.26 -0.12 22.61
CA VAL A 8 -4.70 1.23 23.03
C VAL A 8 -5.95 1.13 23.93
N THR A 9 -6.81 0.15 23.69
CA THR A 9 -8.01 -0.07 24.52
C THR A 9 -7.67 -0.72 25.87
N VAL A 10 -6.76 -1.68 25.88
CA VAL A 10 -6.39 -2.44 27.09
C VAL A 10 -5.44 -1.65 27.99
N GLN A 11 -4.61 -0.77 27.43
CA GLN A 11 -3.63 0.04 28.17
C GLN A 11 -4.23 0.79 29.38
N PRO A 12 -5.30 1.61 29.25
CA PRO A 12 -5.85 2.33 30.40
C PRO A 12 -6.48 1.40 31.44
N ILE A 13 -7.10 0.30 31.01
CA ILE A 13 -7.64 -0.73 31.91
C ILE A 13 -6.51 -1.38 32.70
N GLY A 14 -5.43 -1.79 32.01
CA GLY A 14 -4.24 -2.37 32.63
C GLY A 14 -3.63 -1.43 33.67
N LYS A 15 -3.48 -0.13 33.35
CA LYS A 15 -2.95 0.88 34.29
C LYS A 15 -3.84 1.04 35.53
N TYR A 16 -5.16 1.01 35.36
CA TYR A 16 -6.12 1.08 36.47
C TYR A 16 -6.00 -0.10 37.43
N PHE A 17 -5.81 -1.32 36.91
CA PHE A 17 -5.64 -2.50 37.75
C PHE A 17 -4.24 -2.62 38.35
N SER A 18 -3.19 -2.20 37.64
CA SER A 18 -1.81 -2.37 38.07
C SER A 18 -1.33 -1.33 39.08
N SER A 19 -1.86 -0.10 39.04
CA SER A 19 -1.40 1.00 39.89
C SER A 19 -2.44 1.35 40.96
N SER A 20 -2.16 0.96 42.21
CA SER A 20 -2.97 1.34 43.37
C SER A 20 -3.01 2.85 43.57
N THR A 21 -1.88 3.53 43.37
CA THR A 21 -1.74 5.00 43.45
C THR A 21 -2.61 5.70 42.42
N TYR A 22 -2.62 5.25 41.17
CA TYR A 22 -3.49 5.82 40.13
C TYR A 22 -4.97 5.65 40.48
N ARG A 23 -5.35 4.49 41.02
CA ARG A 23 -6.71 4.22 41.51
C ARG A 23 -7.13 5.15 42.63
N GLU A 24 -6.24 5.42 43.59
CA GLU A 24 -6.50 6.35 44.69
C GLU A 24 -6.59 7.80 44.20
N ASN A 25 -5.71 8.24 43.29
CA ASN A 25 -5.76 9.56 42.69
C ASN A 25 -7.07 9.81 41.91
N VAL A 26 -7.55 8.79 41.19
CA VAL A 26 -8.84 8.85 40.47
C VAL A 26 -10.01 8.91 41.46
N LYS A 27 -9.97 8.15 42.57
CA LYS A 27 -10.99 8.22 43.63
C LYS A 27 -11.01 9.57 44.34
N ASN A 28 -9.83 10.17 44.56
CA ASN A 28 -9.67 11.46 45.21
C ASN A 28 -9.94 12.65 44.27
N GLY A 29 -10.29 12.40 43.00
CA GLY A 29 -10.58 13.43 42.00
C GLY A 29 -9.34 14.22 41.53
N THR A 30 -8.14 13.78 41.90
CA THR A 30 -6.87 14.45 41.59
C THR A 30 -6.37 14.11 40.18
N GLU A 31 -6.75 12.94 39.65
CA GLU A 31 -6.49 12.50 38.28
C GLU A 31 -7.76 11.98 37.61
N THR A 32 -7.89 12.17 36.28
CA THR A 32 -9.04 11.67 35.50
C THR A 32 -8.76 10.30 34.89
N TYR A 33 -9.81 9.60 34.46
CA TYR A 33 -9.66 8.33 33.73
C TYR A 33 -8.83 8.53 32.47
N LEU A 34 -7.84 7.64 32.27
CA LEU A 34 -6.96 7.67 31.11
C LEU A 34 -7.78 7.34 29.86
N GLN A 35 -7.90 8.32 28.98
CA GLN A 35 -8.67 8.19 27.74
C GLN A 35 -7.87 7.40 26.70
N VAL A 36 -8.56 6.55 25.95
CA VAL A 36 -8.01 5.78 24.82
C VAL A 36 -7.58 6.75 23.71
N VAL A 37 -8.47 7.68 23.34
CA VAL A 37 -8.16 8.85 22.50
C VAL A 37 -8.71 10.11 23.17
N SER A 38 -7.95 11.19 23.15
CA SER A 38 -8.43 12.50 23.62
C SER A 38 -9.53 13.00 22.68
N SER A 39 -10.78 12.93 23.14
CA SER A 39 -11.93 13.40 22.36
C SER A 39 -12.97 14.10 23.23
N TRP A 40 -13.73 14.99 22.59
CA TRP A 40 -14.94 15.56 23.17
C TRP A 40 -16.11 14.58 22.99
N VAL A 41 -16.94 14.44 24.01
CA VAL A 41 -18.18 13.65 23.99
C VAL A 41 -19.28 14.44 24.70
N PRO A 42 -20.56 14.30 24.29
CA PRO A 42 -21.66 15.09 24.84
C PRO A 42 -22.14 14.64 26.25
N PHE A 43 -21.34 13.83 26.96
CA PHE A 43 -21.65 13.28 28.28
C PHE A 43 -20.41 13.27 29.19
N ASP A 44 -20.59 13.14 30.50
CA ASP A 44 -19.47 13.22 31.46
C ASP A 44 -18.63 11.93 31.50
N LYS A 45 -17.45 12.01 30.88
CA LYS A 45 -16.44 10.94 30.82
C LYS A 45 -15.67 10.70 32.13
N ASN A 46 -15.87 11.54 33.15
CA ASN A 46 -15.24 11.36 34.46
C ASN A 46 -16.00 10.37 35.36
N THR A 47 -17.19 9.96 34.93
CA THR A 47 -17.95 8.87 35.57
C THR A 47 -17.57 7.52 34.96
N ILE A 48 -17.61 6.43 35.75
CA ILE A 48 -17.38 5.06 35.24
C ILE A 48 -18.29 4.72 34.04
N PRO A 49 -19.62 4.90 34.11
CA PRO A 49 -20.49 4.59 32.97
C PRO A 49 -20.22 5.47 31.75
N GLY A 50 -19.93 6.76 31.95
CA GLY A 50 -19.55 7.66 30.85
C GLY A 50 -18.22 7.26 30.21
N TYR A 51 -17.22 6.89 31.01
CA TYR A 51 -15.94 6.38 30.50
C TYR A 51 -16.10 5.10 29.68
N LEU A 52 -16.89 4.14 30.17
CA LEU A 52 -17.17 2.90 29.45
C LEU A 52 -17.91 3.17 28.14
N ALA A 53 -18.92 4.04 28.14
CA ALA A 53 -19.64 4.44 26.94
C ALA A 53 -18.71 5.11 25.91
N ALA A 54 -17.87 6.06 26.34
CA ALA A 54 -16.89 6.70 25.46
C ALA A 54 -15.90 5.68 24.88
N SER A 55 -15.40 4.77 25.71
CA SER A 55 -14.46 3.73 25.29
C SER A 55 -15.10 2.79 24.25
N LEU A 56 -16.33 2.33 24.48
CA LEU A 56 -17.06 1.48 23.53
C LEU A 56 -17.29 2.18 22.19
N ILE A 57 -17.67 3.46 22.21
CA ILE A 57 -17.85 4.26 20.99
C ILE A 57 -16.53 4.41 20.24
N GLN A 58 -15.43 4.69 20.94
CA GLN A 58 -14.10 4.84 20.34
C GLN A 58 -13.60 3.52 19.74
N ILE A 59 -13.79 2.38 20.44
CA ILE A 59 -13.46 1.04 19.92
C ILE A 59 -14.24 0.75 18.65
N TYR A 60 -15.56 0.99 18.67
CA TYR A 60 -16.41 0.78 17.50
C TYR A 60 -15.96 1.64 16.32
N ALA A 61 -15.71 2.93 16.55
CA ALA A 61 -15.23 3.84 15.51
C ALA A 61 -13.86 3.42 14.94
N ALA A 62 -12.94 2.97 15.80
CA ALA A 62 -11.62 2.51 15.39
C ALA A 62 -11.68 1.21 14.58
N VAL A 63 -12.49 0.23 15.00
CA VAL A 63 -12.70 -1.03 14.26
C VAL A 63 -13.37 -0.75 12.93
N TYR A 64 -14.38 0.11 12.90
CA TYR A 64 -15.09 0.46 11.67
C TYR A 64 -14.17 1.18 10.68
N GLY A 65 -13.54 2.28 11.08
CA GLY A 65 -12.64 3.06 10.22
C GLY A 65 -11.44 2.24 9.76
N GLY A 66 -10.86 1.46 10.67
CA GLY A 66 -9.78 0.55 10.36
C GLY A 66 -10.16 -0.57 9.38
N GLY A 67 -11.35 -1.16 9.57
CA GLY A 67 -11.90 -2.16 8.67
C GLY A 67 -12.07 -1.62 7.25
N TRP A 68 -12.57 -0.39 7.11
CA TRP A 68 -12.71 0.28 5.81
C TRP A 68 -11.36 0.49 5.11
N ILE A 69 -10.37 1.02 5.82
CA ILE A 69 -9.02 1.25 5.26
C ILE A 69 -8.40 -0.08 4.80
N THR A 70 -8.40 -1.09 5.67
CA THR A 70 -7.82 -2.40 5.37
C THR A 70 -8.53 -3.08 4.19
N SER A 71 -9.86 -2.91 4.10
CA SER A 71 -10.65 -3.44 2.98
C SER A 71 -10.29 -2.75 1.67
N PHE A 72 -10.13 -1.43 1.68
CA PHE A 72 -9.70 -0.68 0.51
C PHE A 72 -8.29 -1.09 0.06
N ASP A 73 -7.35 -1.19 1.01
CA ASP A 73 -5.97 -1.60 0.73
C ASP A 73 -5.91 -3.00 0.13
N THR A 74 -6.58 -3.95 0.77
CA THR A 74 -6.57 -5.35 0.34
C THR A 74 -7.19 -5.48 -1.04
N ASN A 75 -8.32 -4.82 -1.32
CA ASN A 75 -8.93 -4.83 -2.65
C ASN A 75 -7.99 -4.24 -3.71
N SER A 76 -7.34 -3.12 -3.42
CA SER A 76 -6.39 -2.49 -4.33
C SER A 76 -5.19 -3.42 -4.63
N MET A 77 -4.63 -4.06 -3.60
CA MET A 77 -3.55 -5.02 -3.75
C MET A 77 -3.97 -6.26 -4.56
N VAL A 78 -5.15 -6.82 -4.28
CA VAL A 78 -5.68 -7.97 -5.03
C VAL A 78 -5.86 -7.64 -6.51
N ILE A 79 -6.36 -6.44 -6.85
CA ILE A 79 -6.49 -6.02 -8.25
C ILE A 79 -5.12 -5.93 -8.94
N MET A 80 -4.10 -5.36 -8.27
CA MET A 80 -2.74 -5.31 -8.82
C MET A 80 -2.15 -6.71 -9.02
N VAL A 81 -2.32 -7.61 -8.05
CA VAL A 81 -1.88 -9.01 -8.17
C VAL A 81 -2.61 -9.71 -9.32
N PHE A 82 -3.91 -9.51 -9.46
CA PHE A 82 -4.69 -10.06 -10.57
C PHE A 82 -4.19 -9.57 -11.93
N LEU A 83 -3.95 -8.27 -12.08
CA LEU A 83 -3.38 -7.70 -13.31
C LEU A 83 -2.00 -8.29 -13.63
N ARG A 84 -1.14 -8.46 -12.62
CA ARG A 84 0.17 -9.10 -12.78
C ARG A 84 0.04 -10.55 -13.24
N VAL A 85 -0.90 -11.32 -12.66
CA VAL A 85 -1.16 -12.71 -13.06
C VAL A 85 -1.69 -12.79 -14.49
N GLU A 86 -2.63 -11.94 -14.88
CA GLU A 86 -3.15 -11.90 -16.25
C GLU A 86 -2.07 -11.55 -17.28
N LEU A 87 -1.16 -10.64 -16.95
CA LEU A 87 0.01 -10.34 -17.79
C LEU A 87 0.95 -11.55 -17.92
N GLU A 88 1.16 -12.29 -16.82
CA GLU A 88 1.98 -13.51 -16.86
C GLU A 88 1.32 -14.61 -17.71
N LEU A 89 0.01 -14.81 -17.57
CA LEU A 89 -0.74 -15.75 -18.40
C LEU A 89 -0.66 -15.35 -19.88
N LEU A 90 -0.86 -14.07 -20.18
CA LEU A 90 -0.73 -13.55 -21.53
C LEU A 90 0.68 -13.78 -22.10
N ARG A 91 1.74 -13.57 -21.31
CA ARG A 91 3.13 -13.87 -21.72
C ARG A 91 3.30 -15.35 -22.06
N ARG A 92 2.80 -16.25 -21.22
CA ARG A 92 2.86 -17.71 -21.45
C ARG A 92 2.08 -18.13 -22.69
N ASP A 93 0.92 -17.52 -22.92
CA ASP A 93 0.11 -17.76 -24.11
C ASP A 93 0.85 -17.27 -25.36
N CYS A 94 1.49 -16.10 -25.29
CA CYS A 94 2.33 -15.56 -26.36
C CYS A 94 3.49 -16.51 -26.74
N ALA A 95 4.17 -17.10 -25.76
CA ALA A 95 5.24 -18.08 -25.99
C ALA A 95 4.74 -19.35 -26.71
N LYS A 96 3.47 -19.71 -26.52
CA LYS A 96 2.84 -20.90 -27.11
C LYS A 96 1.99 -20.61 -28.35
N VAL A 97 1.96 -19.36 -28.84
CA VAL A 97 1.12 -18.94 -29.99
C VAL A 97 1.32 -19.86 -31.19
N PHE A 98 2.56 -20.25 -31.47
CA PHE A 98 2.92 -21.07 -32.64
C PHE A 98 3.03 -22.58 -32.36
N GLY A 99 2.78 -23.05 -31.13
CA GLY A 99 3.08 -24.42 -30.72
C GLY A 99 4.57 -24.67 -30.51
N SER A 100 4.98 -25.94 -30.51
CA SER A 100 6.38 -26.35 -30.43
C SER A 100 6.93 -26.68 -31.81
N GLU A 101 8.26 -26.80 -31.93
CA GLU A 101 8.90 -27.26 -33.17
C GLU A 101 8.43 -28.65 -33.59
N LEU A 102 8.18 -29.53 -32.63
CA LEU A 102 7.69 -30.89 -32.84
C LEU A 102 6.21 -30.94 -33.24
N ASN A 103 5.40 -29.98 -32.78
CA ASN A 103 3.96 -29.91 -33.02
C ASN A 103 3.54 -28.49 -33.43
N PRO A 104 3.87 -28.07 -34.66
CA PRO A 104 3.57 -26.72 -35.13
C PRO A 104 2.08 -26.55 -35.38
N VAL A 105 1.55 -25.39 -35.02
CA VAL A 105 0.15 -25.02 -35.24
C VAL A 105 -0.04 -24.46 -36.66
N SER A 106 -1.21 -24.66 -37.28
CA SER A 106 -1.56 -24.03 -38.57
C SER A 106 -1.53 -22.50 -38.48
N ASN A 107 -1.21 -21.83 -39.60
CA ASN A 107 -1.15 -20.38 -39.69
C ASN A 107 -2.47 -19.70 -39.32
N ASP A 108 -3.63 -20.28 -39.68
CA ASP A 108 -4.94 -19.72 -39.33
C ASP A 108 -5.20 -19.72 -37.83
N VAL A 109 -4.79 -20.79 -37.15
CA VAL A 109 -4.93 -20.92 -35.69
C VAL A 109 -3.93 -20.02 -34.97
N ALA A 110 -2.69 -19.93 -35.46
CA ALA A 110 -1.70 -19.01 -34.94
C ALA A 110 -2.16 -17.54 -35.07
N MET A 111 -2.75 -17.17 -36.21
CA MET A 111 -3.32 -15.84 -36.43
C MET A 111 -4.47 -15.53 -35.47
N LYS A 112 -5.36 -16.50 -35.23
CA LYS A 112 -6.44 -16.36 -34.22
C LYS A 112 -5.87 -16.14 -32.82
N ARG A 113 -4.85 -16.92 -32.43
CA ARG A 113 -4.17 -16.77 -31.13
C ARG A 113 -3.49 -15.42 -30.98
N LEU A 114 -2.83 -14.92 -32.03
CA LEU A 114 -2.17 -13.61 -32.03
C LEU A 114 -3.18 -12.47 -31.85
N LYS A 115 -4.32 -12.53 -32.57
CA LYS A 115 -5.44 -11.58 -32.41
C LYS A 115 -6.01 -11.61 -31.01
N GLU A 116 -6.14 -12.80 -30.42
CA GLU A 116 -6.62 -12.96 -29.05
C GLU A 116 -5.64 -12.38 -28.02
N CYS A 117 -4.33 -12.60 -28.20
CA CYS A 117 -3.30 -11.97 -27.36
C CYS A 117 -3.36 -10.44 -27.43
N HIS A 118 -3.54 -9.88 -28.64
CA HIS A 118 -3.74 -8.46 -28.82
C HIS A 118 -5.00 -7.95 -28.10
N ARG A 119 -6.13 -8.63 -28.27
CA ARG A 119 -7.40 -8.26 -27.63
C ARG A 119 -7.27 -8.24 -26.11
N ARG A 120 -6.72 -9.30 -25.51
CA ARG A 120 -6.48 -9.40 -24.06
C ARG A 120 -5.55 -8.31 -23.56
N HIS A 121 -4.45 -8.01 -24.27
CA HIS A 121 -3.55 -6.91 -23.89
C HIS A 121 -4.27 -5.55 -23.87
N VAL A 122 -5.08 -5.27 -24.89
CA VAL A 122 -5.84 -4.02 -24.97
C VAL A 122 -6.84 -3.90 -23.81
N GLU A 123 -7.50 -4.99 -23.45
CA GLU A 123 -8.41 -5.05 -22.30
C GLU A 123 -7.66 -4.84 -20.97
N LEU A 124 -6.52 -5.50 -20.77
CA LEU A 124 -5.69 -5.33 -19.58
C LEU A 124 -5.19 -3.89 -19.44
N VAL A 125 -4.72 -3.27 -20.52
CA VAL A 125 -4.30 -1.87 -20.52
C VAL A 125 -5.48 -0.95 -20.19
N LYS A 126 -6.68 -1.22 -20.72
CA LYS A 126 -7.89 -0.45 -20.41
C LYS A 126 -8.26 -0.57 -18.92
N HIS A 127 -8.29 -1.79 -18.38
CA HIS A 127 -8.62 -2.02 -16.97
C HIS A 127 -7.59 -1.40 -16.03
N ALA A 128 -6.30 -1.54 -16.34
CA ALA A 128 -5.24 -0.92 -15.57
C ALA A 128 -5.35 0.60 -15.56
N LYS A 129 -5.69 1.24 -16.69
CA LYS A 129 -5.91 2.70 -16.75
C LYS A 129 -7.11 3.16 -15.93
N ILE A 130 -8.21 2.41 -15.95
CA ILE A 130 -9.39 2.72 -15.13
C ILE A 130 -9.03 2.61 -13.64
N PHE A 131 -8.34 1.54 -13.27
CA PHE A 131 -7.87 1.34 -11.91
C PHE A 131 -6.90 2.44 -11.47
N ASP A 132 -5.94 2.82 -12.32
CA ASP A 132 -5.02 3.93 -12.05
C ASP A 132 -5.76 5.25 -11.83
N ALA A 133 -6.76 5.57 -12.67
CA ALA A 133 -7.53 6.80 -12.53
C ALA A 133 -8.28 6.87 -11.18
N CYS A 134 -8.71 5.74 -10.63
CA CYS A 134 -9.33 5.68 -9.30
C CYS A 134 -8.28 5.73 -8.16
N LEU A 135 -7.17 5.00 -8.31
CA LEU A 135 -6.17 4.83 -7.26
C LEU A 135 -5.23 6.05 -7.14
N SER A 136 -4.87 6.67 -8.26
CA SER A 136 -3.86 7.73 -8.35
C SER A 136 -4.08 8.93 -7.41
N PRO A 137 -5.28 9.56 -7.34
CA PRO A 137 -5.49 10.69 -6.41
C PRO A 137 -5.43 10.26 -4.95
N ILE A 138 -5.90 9.05 -4.63
CA ILE A 138 -5.86 8.49 -3.27
C ILE A 138 -4.42 8.26 -2.86
N MET A 139 -3.60 7.70 -3.75
CA MET A 139 -2.20 7.43 -3.48
C MET A 139 -1.35 8.69 -3.39
N LEU A 140 -1.70 9.76 -4.12
CA LEU A 140 -1.07 11.07 -3.92
C LEU A 140 -1.29 11.58 -2.49
N LEU A 141 -2.54 11.59 -2.03
CA LEU A 141 -2.86 12.03 -0.67
C LEU A 141 -2.17 11.12 0.36
N TYR A 142 -2.21 9.81 0.14
CA TYR A 142 -1.56 8.83 1.01
C TYR A 142 -0.06 9.08 1.12
N MET A 143 0.64 9.32 0.00
CA MET A 143 2.08 9.63 0.01
C MET A 143 2.41 10.92 0.76
N LEU A 144 1.59 11.97 0.62
CA LEU A 144 1.78 13.23 1.35
C LEU A 144 1.58 13.02 2.85
N VAL A 145 0.50 12.35 3.25
CA VAL A 145 0.19 12.06 4.66
C VAL A 145 1.28 11.16 5.26
N CYS A 146 1.70 10.10 4.57
CA CYS A 146 2.78 9.23 5.03
C CYS A 146 4.08 10.00 5.22
N SER A 147 4.43 10.92 4.31
CA SER A 147 5.66 11.71 4.42
C SER A 147 5.65 12.62 5.65
N ILE A 148 4.53 13.30 5.91
CA ILE A 148 4.36 14.15 7.09
C ILE A 148 4.37 13.29 8.37
N MET A 149 3.63 12.18 8.39
CA MET A 149 3.56 11.28 9.53
C MET A 149 4.93 10.67 9.85
N LEU A 150 5.69 10.26 8.84
CA LEU A 150 7.06 9.76 9.01
C LEU A 150 7.94 10.77 9.75
N CYS A 151 7.94 12.03 9.31
CA CYS A 151 8.73 13.09 9.94
C CYS A 151 8.28 13.39 11.38
N VAL A 152 6.97 13.56 11.59
CA VAL A 152 6.41 13.93 12.90
C VAL A 152 6.59 12.79 13.91
N THR A 153 6.30 11.55 13.53
CA THR A 153 6.39 10.40 14.43
C THR A 153 7.84 10.06 14.75
N ALA A 154 8.79 10.16 13.79
CA ALA A 154 10.21 9.99 14.08
C ALA A 154 10.74 11.01 15.10
N TYR A 155 10.29 12.26 14.99
CA TYR A 155 10.59 13.30 15.97
C TYR A 155 9.96 13.00 17.35
N GLN A 156 8.68 12.67 17.41
CA GLN A 156 7.99 12.35 18.66
C GLN A 156 8.62 11.17 19.41
N ILE A 157 9.06 10.13 18.69
CA ILE A 157 9.78 8.98 19.27
C ILE A 157 11.07 9.39 20.00
N THR A 158 11.70 10.50 19.59
CA THR A 158 12.96 10.98 20.18
C THR A 158 12.71 11.75 21.49
N ILE A 159 11.60 12.46 21.59
CA ILE A 159 11.25 13.31 22.75
C ILE A 159 10.44 12.52 23.80
N GLU A 160 9.67 11.52 23.38
CA GLU A 160 8.82 10.74 24.26
C GLU A 160 9.64 9.94 25.28
N LYS A 161 9.37 10.19 26.57
CA LYS A 161 10.07 9.54 27.70
C LYS A 161 9.37 8.26 28.14
N ASN A 162 8.07 8.12 27.85
CA ASN A 162 7.30 6.94 28.23
C ASN A 162 7.57 5.80 27.24
N PRO A 163 8.16 4.67 27.68
CA PRO A 163 8.53 3.56 26.79
C PRO A 163 7.33 2.94 26.08
N MET A 164 6.16 2.91 26.72
CA MET A 164 4.94 2.37 26.10
C MET A 164 4.43 3.26 24.96
N GLN A 165 4.41 4.58 25.17
CA GLN A 165 3.98 5.52 24.12
C GLN A 165 4.95 5.52 22.95
N ARG A 166 6.26 5.46 23.24
CA ARG A 166 7.29 5.32 22.21
C ARG A 166 7.13 4.04 21.39
N PHE A 167 6.79 2.92 22.02
CA PHE A 167 6.50 1.66 21.32
C PHE A 167 5.28 1.78 20.40
N LEU A 168 4.17 2.35 20.86
CA LEU A 168 2.97 2.58 20.05
C LEU A 168 3.24 3.48 18.84
N MET A 169 4.00 4.56 19.03
CA MET A 169 4.42 5.44 17.94
C MET A 169 5.28 4.71 16.92
N ALA A 170 6.22 3.87 17.37
CA ALA A 170 7.07 3.07 16.48
C ALA A 170 6.26 2.01 15.71
N GLU A 171 5.31 1.32 16.36
CA GLU A 171 4.40 0.37 15.69
C GLU A 171 3.62 1.06 14.57
N TYR A 172 3.03 2.23 14.88
CA TYR A 172 2.27 3.01 13.91
C TYR A 172 3.13 3.46 12.71
N LEU A 173 4.36 3.90 12.97
CA LEU A 173 5.33 4.26 11.95
C LEU A 173 5.64 3.08 11.02
N VAL A 174 5.99 1.94 11.60
CA VAL A 174 6.31 0.71 10.84
C VAL A 174 5.12 0.26 10.01
N PHE A 175 3.91 0.33 10.57
CA PHE A 175 2.69 0.00 9.85
C PHE A 175 2.48 0.88 8.61
N GLY A 176 2.59 2.21 8.77
CA GLY A 176 2.45 3.14 7.64
C GLY A 176 3.51 2.94 6.56
N VAL A 177 4.77 2.71 6.94
CA VAL A 177 5.86 2.40 6.00
C VAL A 177 5.61 1.09 5.26
N ALA A 178 5.19 0.04 5.97
CA ALA A 178 4.90 -1.25 5.38
C ALA A 178 3.73 -1.17 4.39
N GLN A 179 2.68 -0.43 4.72
CA GLN A 179 1.53 -0.23 3.82
C GLN A 179 1.95 0.48 2.54
N LEU A 180 2.70 1.59 2.62
CA LEU A 180 3.25 2.27 1.44
C LEU A 180 4.15 1.36 0.61
N PHE A 181 5.02 0.59 1.27
CA PHE A 181 5.89 -0.37 0.61
C PHE A 181 5.09 -1.42 -0.19
N MET A 182 4.04 -1.99 0.39
CA MET A 182 3.21 -2.99 -0.27
C MET A 182 2.57 -2.45 -1.56
N TYR A 183 2.08 -1.20 -1.56
CA TYR A 183 1.57 -0.56 -2.78
C TYR A 183 2.66 -0.40 -3.84
N CYS A 184 3.81 0.14 -3.46
CA CYS A 184 4.93 0.34 -4.38
C CYS A 184 5.48 -1.00 -4.91
N TRP A 185 5.46 -2.05 -4.09
CA TRP A 185 5.88 -3.39 -4.48
C TRP A 185 4.95 -3.99 -5.53
N HIS A 186 3.65 -4.09 -5.24
CA HIS A 186 2.69 -4.72 -6.15
C HIS A 186 2.53 -3.94 -7.46
N SER A 187 2.57 -2.60 -7.40
CA SER A 187 2.60 -1.77 -8.61
C SER A 187 3.87 -2.01 -9.43
N ASN A 188 5.03 -2.13 -8.78
CA ASN A 188 6.30 -2.40 -9.45
C ASN A 188 6.31 -3.79 -10.10
N ASP A 189 5.71 -4.81 -9.48
CA ASP A 189 5.56 -6.15 -10.06
C ASP A 189 4.71 -6.13 -11.33
N VAL A 190 3.59 -5.38 -11.34
CA VAL A 190 2.77 -5.18 -12.56
C VAL A 190 3.59 -4.50 -13.65
N MET A 191 4.33 -3.45 -13.32
CA MET A 191 5.20 -2.75 -14.25
C MET A 191 6.28 -3.66 -14.83
N TYR A 192 6.92 -4.48 -13.99
CA TYR A 192 7.95 -5.41 -14.42
C TYR A 192 7.38 -6.49 -15.35
N MET A 193 6.28 -7.13 -14.95
CA MET A 193 5.62 -8.15 -15.78
C MET A 193 5.11 -7.57 -17.10
N SER A 194 4.63 -6.31 -17.11
CA SER A 194 4.23 -5.62 -18.33
C SER A 194 5.40 -5.39 -19.29
N LYS A 195 6.62 -5.16 -18.80
CA LYS A 195 7.83 -5.04 -19.65
C LYS A 195 8.26 -6.40 -20.19
N ASP A 196 8.20 -7.42 -19.35
CA ASP A 196 8.60 -8.79 -19.68
C ASP A 196 7.63 -9.48 -20.65
N LEU A 197 6.42 -8.97 -20.81
CA LEU A 197 5.41 -9.49 -21.73
C LEU A 197 5.94 -9.69 -23.17
N THR A 198 6.80 -8.79 -23.64
CA THR A 198 7.41 -8.89 -24.98
C THR A 198 8.29 -10.13 -25.15
N LEU A 199 8.94 -10.60 -24.08
CA LEU A 199 9.81 -11.77 -24.10
C LEU A 199 9.03 -13.03 -24.48
N GLY A 200 7.77 -13.15 -24.07
CA GLY A 200 6.91 -14.27 -24.45
C GLY A 200 6.76 -14.43 -25.97
N LEU A 201 6.66 -13.32 -26.72
CA LEU A 201 6.62 -13.40 -28.19
C LEU A 201 7.96 -13.84 -28.77
N TYR A 202 9.08 -13.42 -28.19
CA TYR A 202 10.43 -13.82 -28.63
C TYR A 202 10.74 -15.28 -28.34
N GLU A 203 10.21 -15.84 -27.25
CA GLU A 203 10.34 -17.25 -26.87
C GLU A 203 9.49 -18.20 -27.74
N SER A 204 8.54 -17.65 -28.51
CA SER A 204 7.75 -18.44 -29.46
C SER A 204 8.59 -18.87 -30.67
N THR A 205 8.16 -19.90 -31.42
CA THR A 205 8.84 -20.37 -32.64
C THR A 205 8.64 -19.44 -33.85
N TRP A 206 8.66 -18.12 -33.66
CA TRP A 206 8.32 -17.09 -34.65
C TRP A 206 9.23 -17.12 -35.90
N TRP A 207 10.50 -17.55 -35.76
CA TRP A 207 11.47 -17.65 -36.87
C TRP A 207 11.13 -18.76 -37.87
N THR A 208 10.17 -19.65 -37.55
CA THR A 208 9.70 -20.70 -38.47
C THR A 208 8.54 -20.23 -39.35
N ARG A 209 7.94 -19.07 -39.05
CA ARG A 209 6.69 -18.60 -39.67
C ARG A 209 6.91 -17.76 -40.91
N ASN A 210 5.87 -17.57 -41.73
CA ASN A 210 5.95 -16.77 -42.94
C ASN A 210 6.14 -15.27 -42.65
N VAL A 211 6.52 -14.50 -43.67
CA VAL A 211 6.79 -13.05 -43.54
C VAL A 211 5.57 -12.27 -43.04
N MET A 212 4.36 -12.68 -43.45
CA MET A 212 3.11 -12.03 -43.05
C MET A 212 2.89 -12.11 -41.53
N ILE A 213 2.96 -13.32 -40.95
CA ILE A 213 2.79 -13.52 -39.50
C ILE A 213 3.90 -12.82 -38.70
N ARG A 214 5.15 -12.82 -39.19
CA ARG A 214 6.25 -12.11 -38.53
C ARG A 214 6.01 -10.60 -38.48
N LYS A 215 5.43 -10.01 -39.54
CA LYS A 215 5.05 -8.59 -39.55
C LYS A 215 3.97 -8.31 -38.50
N ASP A 216 2.94 -9.14 -38.41
CA ASP A 216 1.87 -8.97 -37.41
C ASP A 216 2.40 -9.13 -35.98
N LEU A 217 3.30 -10.09 -35.76
CA LEU A 217 3.98 -10.25 -34.47
C LEU A 217 4.83 -9.03 -34.12
N HIS A 218 5.53 -8.44 -35.09
CA HIS A 218 6.32 -7.22 -34.86
C HIS A 218 5.43 -6.03 -34.43
N ILE A 219 4.26 -5.88 -35.05
CA ILE A 219 3.26 -4.87 -34.65
C ILE A 219 2.77 -5.14 -33.23
N LEU A 220 2.48 -6.41 -32.89
CA LEU A 220 2.06 -6.79 -31.55
C LEU A 220 3.13 -6.49 -30.50
N THR A 221 4.40 -6.82 -30.77
CA THR A 221 5.53 -6.45 -29.91
C THR A 221 5.57 -4.95 -29.68
N GLY A 222 5.30 -4.14 -30.72
CA GLY A 222 5.17 -2.68 -30.60
C GLY A 222 4.05 -2.26 -29.65
N GLN A 223 2.90 -2.94 -29.66
CA GLN A 223 1.80 -2.68 -28.72
C GLN A 223 2.16 -3.08 -27.27
N PHE A 224 2.88 -4.19 -27.10
CA PHE A 224 3.30 -4.69 -25.79
C PHE A 224 4.32 -3.78 -25.09
N LYS A 225 5.06 -2.95 -25.85
CA LYS A 225 5.95 -1.93 -25.27
C LYS A 225 5.23 -0.86 -24.46
N LYS A 226 3.90 -0.72 -24.59
CA LYS A 226 3.09 0.15 -23.73
C LYS A 226 3.07 -0.43 -22.31
N THR A 227 3.98 0.07 -21.48
CA THR A 227 4.14 -0.38 -20.10
C THR A 227 2.96 0.08 -19.24
N ILE A 228 2.42 -0.84 -18.45
CA ILE A 228 1.43 -0.52 -17.42
C ILE A 228 2.18 -0.06 -16.17
N VAL A 229 1.91 1.17 -15.72
CA VAL A 229 2.48 1.75 -14.51
C VAL A 229 1.39 2.52 -13.78
N PHE A 230 1.33 2.35 -12.45
CA PHE A 230 0.41 3.13 -11.63
C PHE A 230 1.07 4.39 -11.10
N SER A 231 0.28 5.43 -10.97
CA SER A 231 0.69 6.78 -10.59
C SER A 231 0.19 7.16 -9.20
N ALA A 232 0.86 8.11 -8.57
CA ALA A 232 0.42 8.81 -7.38
C ALA A 232 0.26 10.29 -7.76
N GLY A 233 -0.91 10.61 -8.29
CA GLY A 233 -1.18 11.89 -8.93
C GLY A 233 -0.27 12.12 -10.15
N PRO A 234 -0.13 13.37 -10.61
CA PRO A 234 0.68 13.71 -11.77
C PRO A 234 2.20 13.74 -11.48
N PHE A 235 2.62 13.51 -10.23
CA PHE A 235 3.97 13.84 -9.77
C PHE A 235 4.89 12.62 -9.63
N ALA A 236 4.34 11.44 -9.38
CA ALA A 236 5.13 10.26 -9.06
C ALA A 236 4.50 8.98 -9.60
N ASN A 237 5.36 7.99 -9.90
CA ASN A 237 4.93 6.62 -10.18
C ASN A 237 5.03 5.78 -8.91
N LEU A 238 4.08 4.86 -8.70
CA LEU A 238 4.10 3.91 -7.61
C LEU A 238 5.12 2.81 -7.90
N THR A 239 6.37 3.04 -7.49
CA THR A 239 7.47 2.11 -7.72
C THR A 239 8.35 2.01 -6.49
N VAL A 240 9.10 0.91 -6.36
CA VAL A 240 10.06 0.72 -5.26
C VAL A 240 11.11 1.85 -5.21
N PRO A 241 11.67 2.34 -6.35
CA PRO A 241 12.51 3.54 -6.34
C PRO A 241 11.84 4.79 -5.73
N THR A 242 10.57 5.04 -6.04
CA THR A 242 9.81 6.16 -5.45
C THR A 242 9.69 5.99 -3.94
N PHE A 243 9.37 4.78 -3.46
CA PHE A 243 9.34 4.47 -2.03
C PHE A 243 10.68 4.77 -1.33
N ILE A 244 11.79 4.34 -1.92
CA ILE A 244 13.14 4.61 -1.38
C ILE A 244 13.40 6.12 -1.32
N SER A 245 13.00 6.89 -2.35
CA SER A 245 13.13 8.35 -2.37
C SER A 245 12.33 9.02 -1.26
N ILE A 246 11.11 8.54 -0.96
CA ILE A 246 10.29 9.05 0.15
C ILE A 246 10.99 8.79 1.49
N LEU A 247 11.48 7.57 1.72
CA LEU A 247 12.19 7.24 2.97
C LEU A 247 13.46 8.08 3.16
N LYS A 248 14.24 8.27 2.09
CA LYS A 248 15.42 9.14 2.11
C LYS A 248 15.04 10.58 2.42
N GLY A 249 13.98 11.09 1.80
CA GLY A 249 13.45 12.43 2.07
C GLY A 249 13.05 12.59 3.54
N ALA A 250 12.26 11.66 4.07
CA ALA A 250 11.82 11.69 5.47
C ALA A 250 13.00 11.64 6.46
N TYR A 251 14.01 10.81 6.19
CA TYR A 251 15.22 10.75 7.01
C TYR A 251 16.02 12.05 6.97
N SER A 252 16.20 12.66 5.80
CA SER A 252 16.84 13.98 5.68
C SER A 252 16.11 15.05 6.49
N TYR A 253 14.78 15.12 6.38
CA TYR A 253 13.98 16.05 7.19
C TYR A 253 14.12 15.80 8.70
N TYR A 254 14.12 14.53 9.13
CA TYR A 254 14.37 14.17 10.52
C TYR A 254 15.75 14.67 11.00
N THR A 255 16.81 14.45 10.22
CA THR A 255 18.16 14.91 10.60
C THR A 255 18.26 16.42 10.73
N LEU A 256 17.61 17.19 9.84
CA LEU A 256 17.55 18.65 9.92
C LEU A 256 16.81 19.13 11.17
N LEU A 257 15.66 18.52 11.49
CA LEU A 257 14.91 18.87 12.70
C LEU A 257 15.73 18.59 13.96
N ASN A 258 16.41 17.45 14.01
CA ASN A 258 17.26 17.08 15.14
C ASN A 258 18.46 18.04 15.30
N GLN A 259 19.14 18.41 14.22
CA GLN A 259 20.23 19.39 14.26
C GLN A 259 19.75 20.77 14.77
N SER A 260 18.60 21.23 14.28
CA SER A 260 18.03 22.53 14.70
C SER A 260 17.64 22.59 16.18
N GLN A 261 17.38 21.44 16.81
CA GLN A 261 17.16 21.36 18.26
C GLN A 261 18.48 21.43 19.01
N ILE A 262 19.50 20.67 18.58
CA ILE A 262 20.83 20.68 19.21
C ILE A 262 21.42 22.10 19.21
N GLU A 263 21.28 22.85 18.11
CA GLU A 263 21.74 24.25 18.02
C GLU A 263 20.96 25.22 18.94
N LYS A 264 19.71 24.91 19.30
CA LYS A 264 18.93 25.72 20.26
C LYS A 264 19.29 25.44 21.71
N GLU A 265 19.87 24.29 21.99
CA GLU A 265 20.26 23.86 23.34
C GLU A 265 21.73 24.17 23.68
N SER A 266 22.56 24.56 22.68
CA SER A 266 23.95 25.01 22.84
C SER A 266 24.08 26.50 23.04
#